data_AF-A0A177D1Y1-F1
#
_entry.id   AF-A0A177D1Y1-F1
#
_cell.length_a   1.000
_cell.length_b   1.000
_cell.length_c   1.000
_cell.angle_alpha   90.00
_cell.angle_beta   90.00
_cell.angle_gamma   90.00
#
_symmetry.space_group_name_H-M   'P 1'
#
loop_
_entity.id
_entity.type
_entity.pdbx_description
1 polymer ?
#
loop_
_entity_poly.entity_id
_entity_poly.type
_entity_poly.pdbx_seq_one_letter_code
_entity_poly.pdbx_strand_id
1 'polypeptide(L)'
;MPPRSLPSHPQVDKLLNAIDSATTSRLRTVLKSLCVKNQANLAYARDALLLQPGVLKRAWSERNKDGENDDDDEHQSEDGSEDDLGDSSEDSLEDAGAEDESEYSDSEPNAPASRQRFEICVQCDKEYDVLENHKRSCEWHDGSQEVDWDGDIWADHDERCHGTIDTEEMRKVYPEGFLWDCCDMPGDAAGCKSSRHRPDRTKRVRQPLGHAKRETERKRAKRAEEIESAN
;
A
#
# COMPACT_ATOMS: atom_id res chain seq x y z
N MET A 1 -25.18 -18.96 21.02
CA MET A 1 -24.94 -20.23 20.30
C MET A 1 -23.54 -20.17 19.72
N PRO A 2 -22.65 -21.13 20.01
CA PRO A 2 -21.35 -21.18 19.37
C PRO A 2 -21.52 -21.54 17.88
N PRO A 3 -20.68 -21.00 16.97
CA PRO A 3 -20.75 -21.34 15.56
C PRO A 3 -20.44 -22.83 15.40
N ARG A 4 -21.28 -23.51 14.62
CA ARG A 4 -21.11 -24.92 14.26
C ARG A 4 -19.79 -25.05 13.50
N SER A 5 -18.81 -25.72 14.09
CA SER A 5 -17.63 -26.20 13.39
C SER A 5 -18.08 -27.07 12.23
N LEU A 6 -17.76 -26.65 11.01
CA LEU A 6 -18.00 -27.44 9.80
C LEU A 6 -17.18 -28.73 9.90
N PRO A 7 -17.69 -29.88 9.41
CA PRO A 7 -16.93 -31.13 9.40
C PRO A 7 -15.66 -30.91 8.57
N SER A 8 -14.50 -30.97 9.21
CA SER A 8 -13.23 -30.90 8.50
C SER A 8 -13.10 -32.19 7.69
N HIS A 9 -13.14 -32.05 6.36
CA HIS A 9 -12.94 -33.18 5.47
C HIS A 9 -11.42 -33.40 5.42
N PRO A 10 -10.88 -34.58 5.79
CA PRO A 10 -9.43 -34.78 5.92
C PRO A 10 -8.62 -34.48 4.65
N GLN A 11 -9.27 -34.50 3.49
CA GLN A 11 -8.66 -34.10 2.22
C GLN A 11 -8.61 -32.58 2.02
N VAL A 12 -9.57 -31.83 2.58
CA VAL A 12 -9.59 -30.36 2.56
C VAL A 12 -8.46 -29.84 3.44
N ASP A 13 -8.32 -30.35 4.67
CA ASP A 13 -7.25 -29.91 5.58
C ASP A 13 -5.86 -30.16 4.99
N LYS A 14 -5.66 -31.33 4.35
CA LYS A 14 -4.43 -31.64 3.62
C LYS A 14 -4.16 -30.67 2.47
N LEU A 15 -5.20 -30.26 1.75
CA LEU A 15 -5.07 -29.30 0.67
C LEU A 15 -4.74 -27.89 1.18
N LEU A 16 -5.40 -27.43 2.26
CA LEU A 16 -5.12 -26.13 2.87
C LEU A 16 -3.67 -26.05 3.35
N ASN A 17 -3.20 -27.07 4.07
CA ASN A 17 -1.80 -27.14 4.50
C ASN A 17 -0.81 -27.11 3.31
N ALA A 18 -1.15 -27.76 2.20
CA ALA A 18 -0.33 -27.74 0.98
C ALA A 18 -0.34 -26.37 0.28
N ILE A 19 -1.45 -25.62 0.37
CA ILE A 19 -1.56 -24.25 -0.12
C ILE A 19 -0.67 -23.33 0.72
N ASP A 20 -0.75 -23.41 2.04
CA ASP A 20 0.01 -22.56 2.97
C ASP A 20 1.52 -22.82 2.88
N SER A 21 1.92 -24.05 2.53
CA SER A 21 3.33 -24.42 2.33
C SER A 21 3.85 -24.13 0.92
N ALA A 22 3.01 -23.74 -0.03
CA ALA A 22 3.41 -23.56 -1.42
C ALA A 22 4.03 -22.19 -1.68
N THR A 23 5.00 -22.13 -2.60
CA THR A 23 5.59 -20.86 -3.02
C THR A 23 4.57 -19.97 -3.74
N THR A 24 4.73 -18.64 -3.64
CA THR A 24 3.84 -17.67 -4.30
C THR A 24 3.77 -17.87 -5.81
N SER A 25 4.88 -18.27 -6.44
CA SER A 25 4.93 -18.58 -7.88
C SER A 25 4.06 -19.80 -8.24
N ARG A 26 4.10 -20.85 -7.40
CA ARG A 26 3.26 -22.03 -7.56
C ARG A 26 1.79 -21.67 -7.40
N LEU A 27 1.43 -20.92 -6.36
CA LEU A 27 0.06 -20.49 -6.11
C LEU A 27 -0.50 -19.65 -7.26
N ARG A 28 0.26 -18.65 -7.75
CA ARG A 28 -0.12 -17.84 -8.92
C ARG A 28 -0.35 -18.71 -10.16
N THR A 29 0.48 -19.72 -10.38
CA THR A 29 0.35 -20.63 -11.53
C THR A 29 -0.92 -21.48 -11.43
N VAL A 30 -1.19 -22.06 -10.26
CA VAL A 30 -2.39 -22.86 -10.02
C VAL A 30 -3.64 -21.99 -10.18
N LEU A 31 -3.70 -20.81 -9.55
CA LEU A 31 -4.82 -19.89 -9.63
C LEU A 31 -5.11 -19.46 -11.08
N LYS A 32 -4.07 -19.07 -11.84
CA LYS A 32 -4.21 -18.77 -13.27
C LYS A 32 -4.82 -19.94 -14.04
N SER A 33 -4.35 -21.16 -13.78
CA SER A 33 -4.88 -22.36 -14.44
C SER A 33 -6.35 -22.64 -14.08
N LEU A 34 -6.75 -22.39 -12.82
CA LEU A 34 -8.13 -22.55 -12.36
C LEU A 34 -9.08 -21.54 -13.02
N CYS A 35 -8.62 -20.29 -13.18
CA CYS A 35 -9.39 -19.24 -13.86
C CYS A 35 -9.58 -19.54 -15.35
N VAL A 36 -8.59 -20.13 -16.03
CA VAL A 36 -8.70 -20.52 -17.44
C VAL A 36 -9.64 -21.71 -17.64
N LYS A 37 -9.66 -22.65 -16.69
CA LYS A 37 -10.43 -23.90 -16.82
C LYS A 37 -11.90 -23.77 -16.42
N ASN A 38 -12.23 -22.86 -15.51
CA ASN A 38 -13.59 -22.74 -14.98
C ASN A 38 -14.01 -21.27 -14.86
N GLN A 39 -15.10 -20.92 -15.55
CA GLN A 39 -15.66 -19.58 -15.55
C GLN A 39 -16.14 -19.12 -14.16
N ALA A 40 -16.63 -20.02 -13.32
CA ALA A 40 -17.03 -19.67 -11.95
C ALA A 40 -15.82 -19.27 -11.11
N ASN A 41 -14.68 -19.95 -11.27
CA ASN A 41 -13.43 -19.58 -10.62
C ASN A 41 -12.91 -18.24 -11.13
N LEU A 42 -13.03 -17.98 -12.43
CA LEU A 42 -12.68 -16.68 -13.01
C LEU A 42 -13.54 -15.55 -12.45
N ALA A 43 -14.85 -15.73 -12.38
CA ALA A 43 -15.76 -14.74 -11.81
C ALA A 43 -15.42 -14.45 -10.34
N TYR A 44 -15.21 -15.50 -9.53
CA TYR A 44 -14.80 -15.36 -8.14
C TYR A 44 -13.46 -14.63 -7.99
N ALA A 45 -12.44 -15.04 -8.74
CA ALA A 45 -11.12 -14.40 -8.67
C ALA A 45 -11.16 -12.93 -9.15
N ARG A 46 -11.96 -12.64 -10.17
CA ARG A 46 -12.17 -11.28 -10.66
C ARG A 46 -12.81 -10.41 -9.58
N ASP A 47 -13.86 -10.91 -8.93
CA ASP A 47 -14.58 -10.16 -7.90
C ASP A 47 -13.76 -10.00 -6.61
N ALA A 48 -12.85 -10.95 -6.33
CA ALA A 48 -11.94 -10.88 -5.19
C ALA A 48 -10.74 -9.93 -5.42
N LEU A 49 -10.13 -9.94 -6.61
CA LEU A 49 -8.84 -9.26 -6.85
C LEU A 49 -8.96 -7.94 -7.62
N LEU A 50 -10.11 -7.67 -8.23
CA LEU A 50 -10.31 -6.50 -9.08
C LEU A 50 -11.50 -5.67 -8.59
N LEU A 51 -11.35 -4.35 -8.68
CA LEU A 51 -12.42 -3.41 -8.43
C LEU A 51 -13.48 -3.53 -9.52
N GLN A 52 -14.72 -3.70 -9.09
CA GLN A 52 -15.86 -3.68 -9.99
C GLN A 52 -16.16 -2.22 -10.39
N PRO A 53 -16.57 -1.97 -11.65
CA PRO A 53 -16.94 -0.63 -12.09
C PRO A 53 -17.97 0.03 -11.16
N GLY A 54 -17.72 1.28 -10.77
CA GLY A 54 -18.64 2.08 -9.94
C GLY A 54 -18.71 1.70 -8.45
N VAL A 55 -17.91 0.75 -7.96
CA VAL A 55 -17.83 0.47 -6.51
C VAL A 55 -17.07 1.57 -5.76
N LEU A 56 -15.98 2.09 -6.33
CA LEU A 56 -15.17 3.13 -5.68
C LEU A 56 -15.97 4.43 -5.48
N LYS A 57 -16.69 4.87 -6.54
CA LYS A 57 -17.57 6.04 -6.49
C LYS A 57 -18.64 5.92 -5.40
N ARG A 58 -19.24 4.73 -5.22
CA ARG A 58 -20.24 4.49 -4.17
C ARG A 58 -19.62 4.53 -2.78
N ALA A 59 -18.51 3.83 -2.57
CA ALA A 59 -17.81 3.78 -1.29
C ALA A 59 -17.41 5.18 -0.79
N TRP A 60 -16.95 6.06 -1.70
CA TRP A 60 -16.58 7.43 -1.33
C TRP A 60 -17.80 8.35 -1.17
N SER A 61 -18.85 8.15 -1.98
CA SER A 61 -20.09 8.94 -1.88
C SER A 61 -20.91 8.61 -0.63
N GLU A 62 -20.85 7.37 -0.14
CA GLU A 62 -21.52 6.96 1.11
C GLU A 62 -20.76 7.50 2.32
N ARG A 63 -19.42 7.47 2.30
CA ARG A 63 -18.59 8.00 3.38
C ARG A 63 -18.75 9.51 3.59
N ASN A 64 -19.00 10.27 2.53
CA ASN A 64 -19.26 11.72 2.65
C ASN A 64 -20.66 12.06 3.19
N LYS A 65 -21.55 11.07 3.39
CA LYS A 65 -22.88 11.27 4.00
C LYS A 65 -22.87 11.04 5.51
N ASP A 66 -21.89 10.32 6.01
CA ASP A 66 -21.60 10.20 7.44
C ASP A 66 -20.82 11.46 7.84
N GLY A 67 -21.55 12.55 8.05
CA GLY A 67 -20.98 13.86 8.35
C GLY A 67 -20.11 13.86 9.61
N GLU A 68 -18.80 13.74 9.41
CA GLU A 68 -17.83 14.44 10.25
C GLU A 68 -17.87 15.91 9.81
N ASN A 69 -18.78 16.67 10.44
CA ASN A 69 -18.48 18.06 10.75
C ASN A 69 -17.26 18.03 11.67
N ASP A 70 -16.06 17.99 11.10
CA ASP A 70 -14.91 18.57 11.77
C ASP A 70 -15.01 20.06 11.47
N ASP A 71 -15.85 20.71 12.29
CA ASP A 71 -15.95 22.15 12.38
C ASP A 71 -14.54 22.75 12.52
N ASP A 72 -14.38 23.83 11.78
CA ASP A 72 -13.28 24.77 11.82
C ASP A 72 -12.82 25.07 13.25
N ASP A 73 -11.52 24.92 13.49
CA ASP A 73 -10.65 26.01 13.96
C ASP A 73 -11.33 27.12 14.79
N GLU A 74 -11.73 26.83 16.03
CA GLU A 74 -11.95 27.86 17.06
C GLU A 74 -10.68 28.03 17.90
N HIS A 75 -9.77 28.86 17.39
CA HIS A 75 -8.86 29.63 18.21
C HIS A 75 -9.67 30.60 19.12
N GLN A 76 -10.00 30.19 20.34
CA GLN A 76 -10.37 31.13 21.40
C GLN A 76 -9.11 31.59 22.15
N SER A 77 -8.63 32.77 21.77
CA SER A 77 -7.72 33.58 22.55
C SER A 77 -8.49 34.32 23.65
N GLU A 78 -8.17 34.03 24.91
CA GLU A 78 -8.38 34.92 26.07
C GLU A 78 -6.96 35.18 26.65
N ASP A 79 -6.38 36.39 26.54
CA ASP A 79 -6.52 37.48 27.53
C ASP A 79 -6.12 37.01 28.96
N GLY A 80 -5.01 37.41 29.60
CA GLY A 80 -3.98 38.40 29.28
C GLY A 80 -2.86 38.46 30.35
N SER A 81 -1.74 39.09 30.01
CA SER A 81 -0.92 39.98 30.86
C SER A 81 0.29 40.50 30.07
N GLU A 82 0.69 41.71 30.42
CA GLU A 82 1.44 42.72 29.68
C GLU A 82 2.93 42.63 30.00
N ASP A 83 3.85 42.68 29.01
CA ASP A 83 5.28 43.06 29.12
C ASP A 83 5.86 43.18 27.67
N ASP A 84 5.95 44.34 27.02
CA ASP A 84 7.07 45.31 26.97
C ASP A 84 8.32 44.91 26.12
N LEU A 85 8.42 45.58 24.94
CA LEU A 85 9.58 45.97 24.09
C LEU A 85 10.24 45.04 23.03
N GLY A 86 10.35 45.61 21.82
CA GLY A 86 11.53 45.50 20.93
C GLY A 86 11.25 44.94 19.53
N ASP A 87 10.84 45.76 18.56
CA ASP A 87 11.68 46.23 17.43
C ASP A 87 12.39 45.14 16.61
N SER A 88 11.91 44.84 15.39
CA SER A 88 12.54 45.23 14.11
C SER A 88 12.13 44.33 12.93
N SER A 89 11.78 45.01 11.82
CA SER A 89 11.90 44.64 10.40
C SER A 89 11.21 43.37 9.84
N GLU A 90 10.08 43.59 9.16
CA GLU A 90 9.82 43.27 7.74
C GLU A 90 10.85 42.38 7.00
N ASP A 91 10.44 41.20 6.52
CA ASP A 91 10.29 40.96 5.07
C ASP A 91 9.46 39.68 4.79
N SER A 92 8.73 39.78 3.70
CA SER A 92 7.91 38.79 3.02
C SER A 92 8.56 37.41 2.88
N LEU A 93 7.73 36.35 2.93
CA LEU A 93 7.43 35.55 1.74
C LEU A 93 6.28 34.58 2.06
N GLU A 94 5.19 34.81 1.35
CA GLU A 94 4.07 33.91 1.17
C GLU A 94 4.61 32.61 0.54
N ASP A 95 4.38 31.45 1.17
CA ASP A 95 4.43 30.18 0.43
C ASP A 95 3.21 29.35 0.78
N ALA A 96 2.20 29.54 -0.07
CA ALA A 96 1.03 28.69 -0.18
C ALA A 96 1.47 27.31 -0.68
N GLY A 97 1.93 26.46 0.23
CA GLY A 97 2.09 25.02 0.02
C GLY A 97 0.73 24.31 -0.03
N ALA A 98 -0.13 24.68 -0.97
CA ALA A 98 -1.22 23.83 -1.43
C ALA A 98 -0.60 22.69 -2.27
N GLU A 99 0.12 21.80 -1.61
CA GLU A 99 0.75 20.65 -2.24
C GLU A 99 -0.29 19.57 -2.54
N ASP A 100 -0.86 19.71 -3.74
CA ASP A 100 -1.13 18.62 -4.68
C ASP A 100 -2.00 17.46 -4.17
N GLU A 101 -3.19 17.79 -3.66
CA GLU A 101 -4.33 16.88 -3.54
C GLU A 101 -5.04 16.69 -4.91
N SER A 102 -4.31 16.64 -6.03
CA SER A 102 -4.92 16.71 -7.38
C SER A 102 -4.65 15.55 -8.33
N GLU A 103 -3.70 14.64 -8.05
CA GLU A 103 -3.42 13.53 -8.98
C GLU A 103 -4.29 12.27 -8.78
N TYR A 104 -5.33 12.35 -7.93
CA TYR A 104 -6.22 11.24 -7.59
C TYR A 104 -7.67 11.40 -8.09
N SER A 105 -7.87 12.21 -9.13
CA SER A 105 -9.17 12.34 -9.79
C SER A 105 -9.51 11.08 -10.61
N ASP A 106 -10.25 10.16 -9.99
CA ASP A 106 -10.94 9.01 -10.63
C ASP A 106 -12.11 9.47 -11.55
N SER A 107 -12.14 10.74 -11.93
CA SER A 107 -13.18 11.33 -12.77
C SER A 107 -13.01 11.02 -14.26
N GLU A 108 -11.92 10.35 -14.64
CA GLU A 108 -11.68 9.94 -16.02
C GLU A 108 -12.69 8.84 -16.41
N PRO A 109 -13.63 9.09 -17.35
CA PRO A 109 -14.68 8.16 -17.76
C PRO A 109 -14.15 6.91 -18.50
N ASN A 110 -12.83 6.79 -18.63
CA ASN A 110 -12.13 5.71 -19.30
C ASN A 110 -11.18 4.95 -18.35
N ALA A 111 -11.51 4.91 -17.04
CA ALA A 111 -10.81 4.08 -16.09
C ALA A 111 -10.69 2.64 -16.66
N PRO A 112 -9.46 2.14 -16.89
CA PRO A 112 -9.25 0.89 -17.60
C PRO A 112 -10.00 -0.21 -16.87
N ALA A 113 -10.77 -0.99 -17.64
CA ALA A 113 -11.63 -2.05 -17.13
C ALA A 113 -10.92 -2.84 -16.01
N SER A 114 -11.40 -2.62 -14.78
CA SER A 114 -11.01 -3.25 -13.53
C SER A 114 -9.58 -2.92 -13.00
N ARG A 115 -9.50 -1.85 -12.21
CA ARG A 115 -8.34 -1.53 -11.35
C ARG A 115 -8.13 -2.66 -10.32
N GLN A 116 -6.89 -2.90 -9.89
CA GLN A 116 -6.59 -3.86 -8.81
C GLN A 116 -7.26 -3.42 -7.51
N ARG A 117 -7.82 -4.38 -6.76
CA ARG A 117 -8.43 -4.09 -5.45
C ARG A 117 -7.37 -3.84 -4.37
N PHE A 118 -6.29 -4.60 -4.42
CA PHE A 118 -5.17 -4.49 -3.50
C PHE A 118 -3.98 -3.84 -4.21
N GLU A 119 -3.40 -2.82 -3.56
CA GLU A 119 -2.22 -2.10 -4.05
C GLU A 119 -1.20 -2.01 -2.90
N ILE A 120 0.08 -1.74 -3.20
CA ILE A 120 1.13 -1.59 -2.18
C ILE A 120 1.41 -0.10 -2.01
N CYS A 121 1.46 0.37 -0.76
CA CYS A 121 1.75 1.77 -0.45
C CYS A 121 3.23 2.09 -0.70
N VAL A 122 3.55 3.28 -1.23
CA VAL A 122 4.93 3.77 -1.40
C VAL A 122 5.52 4.33 -0.11
N GLN A 123 4.68 4.69 0.87
CA GLN A 123 5.13 5.31 2.13
C GLN A 123 5.40 4.27 3.21
N CYS A 124 4.47 3.31 3.39
CA CYS A 124 4.57 2.31 4.46
C CYS A 124 4.84 0.89 3.96
N ASP A 125 4.95 0.67 2.64
CA ASP A 125 5.22 -0.63 2.01
C ASP A 125 4.24 -1.77 2.30
N LYS A 126 3.12 -1.48 2.98
CA LYS A 126 2.04 -2.43 3.26
C LYS A 126 1.07 -2.54 2.07
N GLU A 127 0.53 -3.75 1.87
CA GLU A 127 -0.60 -3.97 0.97
C GLU A 127 -1.88 -3.41 1.62
N TYR A 128 -2.71 -2.73 0.83
CA TYR A 128 -3.96 -2.14 1.29
C TYR A 128 -5.10 -2.36 0.29
N ASP A 129 -6.33 -2.48 0.79
CA ASP A 129 -7.54 -2.47 -0.04
C ASP A 129 -7.88 -1.02 -0.43
N VAL A 130 -7.97 -0.76 -1.74
CA VAL A 130 -8.33 0.55 -2.28
C VAL A 130 -9.70 1.03 -1.79
N LEU A 131 -10.63 0.12 -1.46
CA LEU A 131 -11.94 0.46 -0.92
C LEU A 131 -11.91 0.86 0.56
N GLU A 132 -10.96 0.33 1.32
CA GLU A 132 -10.82 0.58 2.76
C GLU A 132 -9.79 1.68 3.08
N ASN A 133 -9.28 2.37 2.06
CA ASN A 133 -8.32 3.45 2.23
C ASN A 133 -8.98 4.74 2.76
N HIS A 134 -8.88 4.99 4.06
CA HIS A 134 -9.33 6.19 4.77
C HIS A 134 -8.16 7.13 5.10
N LYS A 135 -8.48 8.35 5.56
CA LYS A 135 -7.52 9.45 5.80
C LYS A 135 -6.39 9.11 6.79
N ARG A 136 -6.53 8.05 7.58
CA ARG A 136 -5.56 7.59 8.59
C ARG A 136 -5.22 6.10 8.45
N SER A 137 -5.40 5.50 7.27
CA SER A 137 -5.08 4.08 7.07
C SER A 137 -3.58 3.83 6.97
N CYS A 138 -2.85 4.79 6.43
CA CYS A 138 -1.42 4.71 6.26
C CYS A 138 -0.76 5.40 7.44
N GLU A 139 0.01 4.65 8.23
CA GLU A 139 0.91 5.17 9.25
C GLU A 139 2.35 4.84 8.83
N TRP A 140 3.20 5.85 8.75
CA TRP A 140 4.62 5.69 8.38
C TRP A 140 5.49 6.70 9.11
N HIS A 141 6.79 6.41 9.10
CA HIS A 141 7.85 7.33 9.47
C HIS A 141 8.51 7.81 8.18
N ASP A 142 8.74 9.11 8.04
CA ASP A 142 9.53 9.67 6.93
C ASP A 142 11.02 9.80 7.25
N GLY A 143 11.34 9.57 8.53
CA GLY A 143 12.68 9.54 9.08
C GLY A 143 13.47 8.26 8.82
N SER A 144 14.68 8.22 9.36
CA SER A 144 15.54 7.04 9.40
C SER A 144 15.72 6.52 10.83
N GLN A 145 16.10 5.25 10.98
CA GLN A 145 16.37 4.64 12.28
C GLN A 145 17.84 4.84 12.67
N GLU A 146 18.08 5.48 13.81
CA GLU A 146 19.37 5.65 14.45
C GLU A 146 19.49 4.82 15.73
N VAL A 147 20.72 4.56 16.18
CA VAL A 147 20.97 3.75 17.39
C VAL A 147 20.66 4.56 18.63
N ASP A 148 19.88 3.99 19.56
CA ASP A 148 19.65 4.56 20.88
C ASP A 148 20.86 4.28 21.80
N TRP A 149 21.86 5.16 21.78
CA TRP A 149 23.06 5.02 22.63
C TRP A 149 22.79 5.27 24.12
N ASP A 150 21.69 5.95 24.44
CA ASP A 150 21.30 6.28 25.82
C ASP A 150 20.39 5.19 26.42
N GLY A 151 19.87 4.29 25.59
CA GLY A 151 19.00 3.18 25.99
C GLY A 151 19.73 1.98 26.59
N ASP A 152 18.99 1.21 27.40
CA ASP A 152 19.53 0.03 28.11
C ASP A 152 19.86 -1.16 27.18
N ILE A 153 19.32 -1.17 25.95
CA ILE A 153 19.45 -2.30 25.02
C ILE A 153 20.91 -2.58 24.64
N TRP A 154 21.70 -1.52 24.45
CA TRP A 154 23.10 -1.64 24.02
C TRP A 154 24.12 -1.43 25.15
N ALA A 155 23.68 -1.24 26.40
CA ALA A 155 24.55 -0.88 27.53
C ALA A 155 25.71 -1.89 27.76
N ASP A 156 25.47 -3.18 27.52
CA ASP A 156 26.46 -4.26 27.66
C ASP A 156 27.13 -4.66 26.32
N HIS A 157 26.78 -4.00 25.21
CA HIS A 157 27.23 -4.40 23.86
C HIS A 157 28.58 -3.78 23.49
N ASP A 158 29.64 -4.58 23.55
CA ASP A 158 30.95 -4.22 22.96
C ASP A 158 31.07 -4.66 21.49
N GLU A 159 31.16 -3.72 20.55
CA GLU A 159 31.28 -4.02 19.11
C GLU A 159 32.53 -4.84 18.75
N ARG A 160 33.60 -4.78 19.54
CA ARG A 160 34.81 -5.58 19.30
C ARG A 160 34.56 -7.07 19.56
N CYS A 161 33.61 -7.39 20.44
CA CYS A 161 33.27 -8.74 20.84
C CYS A 161 31.98 -9.25 20.17
N HIS A 162 31.00 -8.36 20.01
CA HIS A 162 29.63 -8.69 19.59
C HIS A 162 29.28 -8.20 18.18
N GLY A 163 30.18 -7.47 17.51
CA GLY A 163 29.97 -6.93 16.16
C GLY A 163 29.26 -5.58 16.14
N THR A 164 29.12 -4.99 14.95
CA THR A 164 28.54 -3.66 14.75
C THR A 164 27.06 -3.60 15.13
N ILE A 165 26.68 -2.58 15.91
CA ILE A 165 25.28 -2.37 16.34
C ILE A 165 24.43 -1.87 15.17
N ASP A 166 24.93 -0.86 14.44
CA ASP A 166 24.22 -0.22 13.33
C ASP A 166 24.22 -1.12 12.07
N THR A 167 23.38 -2.15 12.09
CA THR A 167 23.15 -3.06 10.97
C THR A 167 21.67 -3.29 10.75
N GLU A 168 21.30 -3.66 9.52
CA GLU A 168 19.91 -3.96 9.17
C GLU A 168 19.39 -5.23 9.87
N GLU A 169 20.29 -6.17 10.18
CA GLU A 169 19.97 -7.35 10.97
C GLU A 169 19.61 -6.98 12.42
N MET A 170 20.39 -6.10 13.06
CA MET A 170 20.11 -5.66 14.44
C MET A 170 18.81 -4.86 14.53
N ARG A 171 18.51 -3.98 13.56
CA ARG A 171 17.21 -3.28 13.48
C ARG A 171 16.00 -4.21 13.42
N LYS A 172 16.15 -5.40 12.84
CA LYS A 172 15.07 -6.40 12.78
C LYS A 172 14.92 -7.21 14.07
N VAL A 173 16.03 -7.47 14.76
CA VAL A 173 16.05 -8.34 15.95
C VAL A 173 15.77 -7.55 17.22
N TYR A 174 16.29 -6.33 17.31
CA TYR A 174 16.18 -5.41 18.45
C TYR A 174 15.71 -4.03 17.99
N PRO A 175 14.52 -3.92 17.37
CA PRO A 175 14.00 -2.64 16.89
C PRO A 175 13.89 -1.59 18.01
N GLU A 176 13.67 -2.01 19.26
CA GLU A 176 13.61 -1.14 20.44
C GLU A 176 14.94 -0.48 20.80
N GLY A 177 16.07 -0.98 20.28
CA GLY A 177 17.39 -0.36 20.43
C GLY A 177 17.66 0.75 19.41
N PHE A 178 16.68 1.07 18.56
CA PHE A 178 16.78 2.13 17.56
C PHE A 178 15.65 3.13 17.76
N LEU A 179 15.90 4.39 17.42
CA LEU A 179 14.92 5.46 17.42
C LEU A 179 14.71 5.99 16.00
N TRP A 180 13.49 6.40 15.71
CA TRP A 180 13.17 7.13 14.50
C TRP A 180 13.50 8.62 14.65
N ASP A 181 14.42 9.14 13.84
CA ASP A 181 14.86 10.55 13.88
C ASP A 181 13.73 11.57 13.63
N CYS A 182 12.59 11.14 13.07
CA CYS A 182 11.43 11.99 12.82
C CYS A 182 10.55 12.22 14.06
N CYS A 183 10.66 11.41 15.10
CA CYS A 183 9.77 11.49 16.27
C CYS A 183 10.34 10.93 17.59
N ASP A 184 11.60 10.47 17.59
CA ASP A 184 12.30 9.86 18.72
C ASP A 184 11.57 8.66 19.34
N MET A 185 10.70 8.00 18.56
CA MET A 185 10.00 6.80 18.99
C MET A 185 10.83 5.55 18.69
N PRO A 186 10.67 4.46 19.47
CA PRO A 186 11.35 3.18 19.22
C PRO A 186 11.13 2.63 17.81
N GLY A 187 12.07 1.82 17.33
CA GLY A 187 12.04 1.30 15.97
C GLY A 187 10.82 0.43 15.64
N ASP A 188 10.18 -0.15 16.64
CA ASP A 188 8.94 -0.94 16.51
C ASP A 188 7.65 -0.12 16.67
N ALA A 189 7.77 1.19 16.95
CA ALA A 189 6.63 2.07 17.10
C ALA A 189 5.87 2.27 15.78
N ALA A 190 4.56 2.50 15.91
CA ALA A 190 3.71 2.91 14.79
C ALA A 190 4.20 4.23 14.18
N GLY A 191 3.87 4.46 12.90
CA GLY A 191 4.30 5.65 12.16
C GLY A 191 3.82 6.95 12.80
N CYS A 192 4.69 7.96 12.89
CA CYS A 192 4.33 9.27 13.46
C CYS A 192 3.47 10.11 12.51
N LYS A 193 3.44 9.79 11.21
CA LYS A 193 2.61 10.46 10.20
C LYS A 193 1.47 9.58 9.76
N SER A 194 0.30 10.18 9.51
CA SER A 194 -0.90 9.48 9.04
C SER A 194 -1.53 10.14 7.80
N SER A 195 -1.97 9.32 6.85
CA SER A 195 -2.64 9.74 5.61
C SER A 195 -3.36 8.56 4.94
N ARG A 196 -3.89 8.79 3.73
CA ARG A 196 -4.33 7.73 2.83
C ARG A 196 -3.13 7.03 2.20
N HIS A 197 -3.21 5.72 2.01
CA HIS A 197 -2.19 5.00 1.25
C HIS A 197 -2.06 5.53 -0.18
N ARG A 198 -0.81 5.71 -0.63
CA ARG A 198 -0.43 6.11 -1.99
C ARG A 198 0.22 4.93 -2.73
N PRO A 199 -0.24 4.54 -3.92
CA PRO A 199 0.17 3.30 -4.57
C PRO A 199 1.52 3.44 -5.23
N ASP A 200 2.36 2.46 -4.97
CA ASP A 200 3.59 2.29 -5.72
C ASP A 200 3.31 1.57 -7.06
N ARG A 201 3.32 2.34 -8.14
CA ARG A 201 3.12 1.80 -9.51
C ARG A 201 4.31 0.99 -10.00
N THR A 202 5.48 1.11 -9.38
CA THR A 202 6.68 0.34 -9.75
C THR A 202 6.60 -1.10 -9.26
N LYS A 203 5.93 -1.34 -8.12
CA LYS A 203 5.66 -2.66 -7.56
C LYS A 203 4.60 -3.46 -8.34
N ARG A 204 3.92 -2.84 -9.30
CA ARG A 204 2.96 -3.53 -10.18
C ARG A 204 3.68 -4.34 -11.25
N VAL A 205 3.43 -5.65 -11.29
CA VAL A 205 3.89 -6.50 -12.40
C VAL A 205 3.14 -6.13 -13.67
N ARG A 206 3.77 -5.32 -14.53
CA ARG A 206 3.30 -5.10 -15.89
C ARG A 206 3.68 -6.32 -16.73
N GLN A 207 2.73 -7.23 -16.99
CA GLN A 207 2.96 -8.18 -18.07
C GLN A 207 2.95 -7.40 -19.40
N PRO A 208 3.98 -7.56 -20.26
CA PRO A 208 3.83 -7.20 -21.65
C PRO A 208 2.64 -8.02 -22.18
N LEU A 209 1.59 -7.35 -22.63
CA LEU A 209 0.41 -7.99 -23.17
C LEU A 209 0.84 -8.97 -24.26
N GLY A 210 0.82 -10.27 -23.96
CA GLY A 210 1.06 -11.34 -24.94
C GLY A 210 0.08 -11.29 -26.13
N HIS A 211 -0.98 -10.49 -26.02
CA HIS A 211 -1.87 -10.11 -27.10
C HIS A 211 -1.16 -9.39 -28.26
N ALA A 212 -0.21 -8.49 -27.99
CA ALA A 212 0.51 -7.78 -29.05
C ALA A 212 1.38 -8.75 -29.87
N LYS A 213 2.08 -9.70 -29.20
CA LYS A 213 2.87 -10.74 -29.89
C LYS A 213 1.97 -11.67 -30.71
N ARG A 214 0.88 -12.17 -30.14
CA ARG A 214 -0.09 -13.04 -30.85
C ARG A 214 -0.75 -12.37 -32.05
N GLU A 215 -1.03 -11.06 -31.97
CA GLU A 215 -1.60 -10.30 -33.10
C GLU A 215 -0.57 -10.07 -34.21
N THR A 216 0.69 -9.78 -33.85
CA THR A 216 1.78 -9.67 -34.84
C THR A 216 2.10 -11.00 -35.51
N GLU A 217 2.04 -12.12 -34.79
CA GLU A 217 2.24 -13.47 -35.33
C GLU A 217 1.09 -13.87 -36.26
N ARG A 218 -0.17 -13.58 -35.87
CA ARG A 218 -1.34 -13.78 -36.75
C ARG A 218 -1.26 -12.94 -38.02
N LYS A 219 -0.84 -11.67 -37.93
CA LYS A 219 -0.66 -10.80 -39.10
C LYS A 219 0.47 -11.29 -40.01
N ARG A 220 1.56 -11.82 -39.45
CA ARG A 220 2.66 -12.43 -40.22
C ARG A 220 2.24 -13.73 -40.91
N ALA A 221 1.52 -14.61 -40.22
CA ALA A 221 1.01 -15.86 -40.80
C ALA A 221 0.07 -15.57 -41.98
N LYS A 222 -0.87 -14.64 -41.80
CA LYS A 222 -1.81 -14.25 -42.87
C LYS A 222 -1.10 -13.65 -44.10
N ARG A 223 -0.06 -12.84 -43.88
CA ARG A 223 0.75 -12.27 -44.97
C ARG A 223 1.57 -13.33 -45.71
N ALA A 224 2.03 -14.37 -45.03
CA ALA A 224 2.75 -15.47 -45.66
C ALA A 224 1.82 -16.30 -46.57
N GLU A 225 0.60 -16.60 -46.12
CA GLU A 225 -0.42 -17.30 -46.90
C GLU A 225 -0.86 -16.50 -48.16
N GLU A 226 -0.96 -15.18 -48.05
CA GLU A 226 -1.29 -14.28 -49.18
C GLU A 226 -0.17 -14.22 -50.23
N ILE A 227 1.10 -14.32 -49.82
CA ILE A 227 2.26 -14.35 -50.74
C ILE A 227 2.35 -15.71 -51.44
N GLU A 228 2.08 -16.80 -50.74
CA GLU A 228 2.10 -18.16 -51.30
C GLU A 228 0.94 -18.41 -52.27
N SER A 229 -0.20 -17.74 -52.07
CA SER A 229 -1.36 -17.82 -52.97
C SER A 229 -1.24 -16.94 -54.24
N ALA A 230 -0.18 -16.14 -54.36
CA ALA A 230 0.04 -15.18 -55.45
C ALA A 230 1.16 -15.59 -56.43
N ASN A 231 1.86 -16.70 -56.16
CA ASN A 231 2.85 -17.33 -57.04
C ASN A 231 2.29 -18.61 -57.66
#